data_AF-A0AA96NCH4-F1
#
_entry.id   AF-A0AA96NCH4-F1
#
_cell.length_a   1.000
_cell.length_b   1.000
_cell.length_c   1.000
_cell.angle_alpha   90.00
_cell.angle_beta   90.00
_cell.angle_gamma   90.00
#
_symmetry.space_group_name_H-M   'P 1'
#
loop_
_entity.id
_entity.type
_entity.pdbx_description
1 polymer ?
#
loop_
_entity_poly.entity_id
_entity_poly.type
_entity_poly.pdbx_seq_one_letter_code
_entity_poly.pdbx_strand_id
1 'polypeptide(L)'
;MTQKPLPIIPWMGGKRRLAKHLLPMFPEHTCYVELFAGGAALFFMRPQPAKVEVLNDLNGQLINLYRVVQHHFDEFVRQFQWTLTSREVFARLQSTPPDCMTDIQRAARFFYLQHNAFGGKICDQHFGTATTGKAWNAAQIADKLQVARNRLSGVYVENESWERCFQRYDREHTFFYADPPYWQTAGYDRSFDWSQYELLAKMMRECKGKVMLSINDHPDIRELFKGFRITELNLAYSISREKTQKTSGELVICNW
;
A
#
# COMPACT_ATOMS: atom_id res chain seq x y z
N MET A 1 18.26 13.84 14.82
CA MET A 1 16.90 13.25 14.76
C MET A 1 16.88 12.28 13.59
N THR A 2 16.75 10.97 13.84
CA THR A 2 16.62 9.97 12.76
C THR A 2 15.28 10.18 12.04
N GLN A 3 15.31 10.42 10.73
CA GLN A 3 14.09 10.50 9.92
C GLN A 3 13.35 9.16 10.01
N LYS A 4 12.03 9.21 10.26
CA LYS A 4 11.19 7.99 10.24
C LYS A 4 11.01 7.51 8.81
N PRO A 5 11.06 6.19 8.54
CA PRO A 5 10.73 5.67 7.23
C PRO A 5 9.29 6.03 6.86
N LEU A 6 9.11 6.41 5.61
CA LEU A 6 7.79 6.66 5.02
C LEU A 6 7.68 5.80 3.74
N PRO A 7 6.44 5.49 3.33
CA PRO A 7 6.19 4.89 2.02
C PRO A 7 6.98 5.56 0.90
N ILE A 8 7.57 4.74 0.04
CA ILE A 8 8.32 5.19 -1.13
C ILE A 8 7.42 5.99 -2.07
N ILE A 9 6.16 5.60 -2.22
CA ILE A 9 5.17 6.25 -3.07
C ILE A 9 3.89 6.56 -2.31
N PRO A 10 3.15 7.62 -2.69
CA PRO A 10 1.75 7.74 -2.30
C PRO A 10 0.95 6.59 -2.93
N TRP A 11 -0.03 6.11 -2.16
CA TRP A 11 -0.90 5.01 -2.55
C TRP A 11 -2.34 5.34 -2.16
N MET A 12 -3.27 5.20 -3.11
CA MET A 12 -4.70 5.27 -2.79
C MET A 12 -5.04 4.21 -1.75
N GLY A 13 -5.80 4.56 -0.72
CA GLY A 13 -6.14 3.64 0.37
C GLY A 13 -5.03 3.46 1.41
N GLY A 14 -3.86 4.07 1.22
CA GLY A 14 -2.73 3.93 2.12
C GLY A 14 -3.05 4.26 3.58
N LYS A 15 -2.81 3.29 4.47
CA LYS A 15 -3.23 3.30 5.88
C LYS A 15 -2.39 4.20 6.79
N ARG A 16 -1.74 5.23 6.24
CA ARG A 16 -0.85 6.16 6.97
C ARG A 16 -1.57 6.89 8.11
N ARG A 17 -2.81 7.32 7.87
CA ARG A 17 -3.64 8.02 8.89
C ARG A 17 -4.19 7.06 9.94
N LEU A 18 -4.40 5.80 9.56
CA LEU A 18 -4.92 4.72 10.39
C LEU A 18 -3.84 4.00 11.20
N ALA A 19 -2.56 4.12 10.82
CA ALA A 19 -1.44 3.44 11.47
C ALA A 19 -1.41 3.65 12.99
N LYS A 20 -1.74 4.85 13.48
CA LYS A 20 -1.79 5.15 14.92
C LYS A 20 -2.87 4.37 15.69
N HIS A 21 -3.90 3.89 14.99
CA HIS A 21 -4.99 3.08 15.53
C HIS A 21 -4.75 1.59 15.31
N LEU A 22 -4.21 1.20 14.14
CA LEU A 22 -3.99 -0.19 13.77
C LEU A 22 -2.76 -0.81 14.45
N LEU A 23 -1.63 -0.11 14.46
CA LEU A 23 -0.37 -0.66 15.00
C LEU A 23 -0.47 -1.10 16.48
N PRO A 24 -1.15 -0.35 17.37
CA PRO A 24 -1.37 -0.81 18.76
C PRO A 24 -2.24 -2.07 18.89
N MET A 25 -3.03 -2.41 17.87
CA MET A 25 -3.88 -3.59 17.85
C MET A 25 -3.14 -4.83 17.34
N PHE A 26 -1.91 -4.70 16.84
CA PHE A 26 -1.15 -5.82 16.31
C PHE A 26 -0.84 -6.83 17.43
N PRO A 27 -1.10 -8.12 17.21
CA PRO A 27 -0.82 -9.13 18.23
C PRO A 27 0.68 -9.38 18.33
N GLU A 28 1.13 -10.09 19.36
CA GLU A 28 2.50 -10.62 19.38
C GLU A 28 2.72 -11.62 18.24
N HIS A 29 3.86 -11.49 17.55
CA HIS A 29 4.28 -12.30 16.40
C HIS A 29 5.79 -12.18 16.16
N THR A 30 6.36 -13.15 15.42
CA THR A 30 7.77 -13.08 14.95
C THR A 30 7.88 -13.00 13.43
N CYS A 31 6.85 -13.43 12.70
CA CYS A 31 6.73 -13.26 11.26
C CYS A 31 5.58 -12.29 10.97
N TYR A 32 5.85 -11.25 10.19
CA TYR A 32 4.86 -10.26 9.75
C TYR A 32 4.70 -10.31 8.24
N VAL A 33 3.46 -10.37 7.76
CA VAL A 33 3.14 -10.48 6.34
C VAL A 33 2.09 -9.44 5.97
N GLU A 34 2.39 -8.54 5.03
CA GLU A 34 1.37 -7.73 4.35
C GLU A 34 0.96 -8.43 3.05
N LEU A 35 -0.28 -8.93 2.98
CA LEU A 35 -0.79 -9.69 1.83
C LEU A 35 -1.08 -8.80 0.61
N PHE A 36 -1.45 -7.55 0.88
CA PHE A 36 -1.80 -6.51 -0.08
C PHE A 36 -1.01 -5.25 0.28
N ALA A 37 0.30 -5.30 0.05
CA ALA A 37 1.21 -4.29 0.58
C ALA A 37 0.87 -2.88 0.06
N GLY A 38 0.60 -2.74 -1.23
CA GLY A 38 0.43 -1.44 -1.87
C GLY A 38 1.59 -0.50 -1.52
N GLY A 39 1.28 0.66 -0.91
CA GLY A 39 2.31 1.58 -0.42
C GLY A 39 3.11 1.10 0.82
N ALA A 40 2.79 -0.06 1.38
CA ALA A 40 3.38 -0.67 2.58
C ALA A 40 3.42 0.27 3.80
N ALA A 41 2.33 1.03 3.99
CA ALA A 41 2.30 2.13 4.96
C ALA A 41 2.50 1.65 6.40
N LEU A 42 1.92 0.50 6.77
CA LEU A 42 2.09 -0.02 8.11
C LEU A 42 3.53 -0.51 8.30
N PHE A 43 4.04 -1.35 7.41
CA PHE A 43 5.43 -1.81 7.39
C PHE A 43 6.46 -0.68 7.60
N PHE A 44 6.37 0.41 6.84
CA PHE A 44 7.31 1.54 6.96
C PHE A 44 7.14 2.32 8.27
N MET A 45 5.92 2.38 8.82
CA MET A 45 5.61 3.14 10.03
C MET A 45 5.72 2.33 11.33
N ARG A 46 5.89 1.00 11.23
CA ARG A 46 6.07 0.13 12.39
C ARG A 46 7.30 0.59 13.19
N PRO A 47 7.16 0.80 14.51
CA PRO A 47 8.27 1.27 15.34
C PRO A 47 9.34 0.19 15.53
N GLN A 48 8.95 -1.08 15.54
CA GLN A 48 9.83 -2.23 15.70
C GLN A 48 9.53 -3.24 14.59
N PRO A 49 10.54 -3.66 13.81
CA PRO A 49 10.37 -4.69 12.80
C PRO A 49 10.15 -6.05 13.47
N ALA A 50 9.41 -6.93 12.80
CA ALA A 50 9.37 -8.33 13.19
C ALA A 50 10.69 -9.03 12.81
N LYS A 51 10.95 -10.23 13.36
CA LYS A 51 12.14 -11.02 13.02
C LYS A 51 12.15 -11.40 11.53
N VAL A 52 10.98 -11.72 10.99
CA VAL A 52 10.75 -11.97 9.57
C VAL A 52 9.66 -11.03 9.09
N GLU A 53 9.89 -10.35 7.97
CA GLU A 53 8.91 -9.48 7.34
C GLU A 53 8.77 -9.81 5.86
N VAL A 54 7.53 -9.87 5.41
CA VAL A 54 7.16 -10.22 4.05
C VAL A 54 6.18 -9.17 3.53
N LEU A 55 6.47 -8.63 2.34
CA LEU A 55 5.56 -7.76 1.59
C LEU A 55 5.13 -8.48 0.32
N ASN A 56 3.83 -8.64 0.11
CA ASN A 56 3.26 -9.20 -1.10
C ASN A 56 2.34 -8.19 -1.79
N ASP A 57 2.47 -8.08 -3.11
CA ASP A 57 1.52 -7.35 -3.94
C ASP A 57 1.48 -7.94 -5.34
N LEU A 58 0.32 -7.93 -5.99
CA LEU A 58 0.16 -8.37 -7.38
C LEU A 58 0.80 -7.41 -8.39
N ASN A 59 0.96 -6.14 -8.03
CA ASN A 59 1.48 -5.11 -8.92
C ASN A 59 3.00 -5.23 -9.14
N GLY A 60 3.40 -5.89 -10.23
CA GLY A 60 4.82 -6.04 -10.59
C GLY A 60 5.59 -4.72 -10.79
N GLN A 61 4.92 -3.58 -11.03
CA GLN A 61 5.60 -2.27 -11.12
C GLN A 61 6.07 -1.79 -9.74
N LEU A 62 5.32 -2.11 -8.68
CA LEU A 62 5.71 -1.83 -7.29
C LEU A 62 6.95 -2.65 -6.91
N ILE A 63 6.94 -3.93 -7.27
CA ILE A 63 8.05 -4.85 -7.00
C ILE A 63 9.31 -4.42 -7.77
N ASN A 64 9.14 -4.04 -9.04
CA ASN A 64 10.23 -3.46 -9.82
C ASN A 64 10.80 -2.19 -9.16
N LEU A 65 9.94 -1.31 -8.63
CA LEU A 65 10.38 -0.12 -7.90
C LEU A 65 11.20 -0.48 -6.66
N TYR A 66 10.74 -1.41 -5.81
CA TYR A 66 11.48 -1.83 -4.62
C TYR A 66 12.84 -2.44 -4.96
N ARG A 67 12.89 -3.30 -5.98
CA ARG A 67 14.14 -3.90 -6.47
C ARG A 67 15.12 -2.84 -6.98
N VAL A 68 14.66 -1.89 -7.79
CA VAL A 68 15.50 -0.80 -8.33
C VAL A 68 15.99 0.11 -7.21
N VAL A 69 15.14 0.48 -6.25
CA VAL A 69 15.55 1.30 -5.10
C VAL A 69 16.60 0.57 -4.24
N GLN A 70 16.52 -0.75 -4.12
CA GLN A 70 17.51 -1.53 -3.37
C GLN A 70 18.86 -1.63 -4.08
N HIS A 71 18.86 -1.96 -5.37
CA HIS A 71 20.07 -2.37 -6.09
C HIS A 71 20.66 -1.30 -7.01
N HIS A 72 19.88 -0.32 -7.44
CA HIS A 72 20.25 0.71 -8.42
C HIS A 72 19.84 2.11 -7.94
N PHE A 73 20.04 2.37 -6.64
CA PHE A 73 19.58 3.58 -5.97
C PHE A 73 20.10 4.86 -6.63
N ASP A 74 21.39 4.92 -6.93
CA ASP A 74 22.01 6.12 -7.49
C ASP A 74 21.53 6.37 -8.92
N GLU A 75 21.42 5.32 -9.73
CA GLU A 75 20.86 5.40 -11.09
C GLU A 75 19.39 5.83 -11.08
N PHE A 76 18.63 5.33 -10.10
CA PHE A 76 17.23 5.71 -9.90
C PHE A 76 17.10 7.18 -9.52
N VAL A 77 17.87 7.65 -8.52
CA VAL A 77 17.87 9.06 -8.10
C VAL A 77 18.29 9.98 -9.25
N ARG A 78 19.29 9.57 -10.05
CA ARG A 78 19.75 10.30 -11.24
C ARG A 78 18.67 10.52 -12.29
N GLN A 79 17.69 9.62 -12.42
CA GLN A 79 16.56 9.81 -13.35
C GLN A 79 15.80 11.10 -13.07
N PHE A 80 15.85 11.59 -11.82
CA PHE A 80 15.07 12.73 -11.40
C PHE A 80 15.86 14.03 -11.27
N GLN A 81 17.16 13.98 -11.52
CA GLN A 81 17.98 15.18 -11.54
C GLN A 81 17.49 16.05 -12.70
N TRP A 82 17.02 17.27 -12.39
CA TRP A 82 16.47 18.21 -13.36
C TRP A 82 15.14 17.81 -14.01
N THR A 83 14.41 16.83 -13.45
CA THR A 83 13.07 16.52 -13.96
C THR A 83 12.11 17.67 -13.75
N LEU A 84 11.39 18.02 -14.81
CA LEU A 84 10.34 19.02 -14.79
C LEU A 84 9.02 18.40 -14.31
N THR A 85 8.44 18.97 -13.26
CA THR A 85 7.05 18.67 -12.87
C THR A 85 6.09 19.38 -13.82
N SER A 86 5.60 18.67 -14.83
CA SER A 86 4.74 19.23 -15.89
C SER A 86 3.61 18.27 -16.25
N ARG A 87 2.45 18.85 -16.61
CA ARG A 87 1.28 18.14 -17.13
C ARG A 87 1.60 17.43 -18.45
N GLU A 88 2.42 18.06 -19.30
CA GLU A 88 2.84 17.45 -20.58
C GLU A 88 3.78 16.27 -20.35
N VAL A 89 4.77 16.41 -19.46
CA VAL A 89 5.67 15.31 -19.07
C VAL A 89 4.88 14.15 -18.49
N PHE A 90 3.89 14.44 -17.63
CA PHE A 90 3.00 13.43 -17.07
C PHE A 90 2.21 12.69 -18.15
N ALA A 91 1.56 13.41 -19.07
CA ALA A 91 0.80 12.81 -20.16
C ALA A 91 1.68 11.94 -21.07
N ARG A 92 2.90 12.40 -21.37
CA ARG A 92 3.88 11.65 -22.16
C ARG A 92 4.31 10.35 -21.47
N LEU A 93 4.63 10.42 -20.18
CA LEU A 93 4.97 9.22 -19.41
C LEU A 93 3.79 8.25 -19.32
N GLN A 94 2.57 8.76 -19.13
CA GLN A 94 1.36 7.95 -19.08
C GLN A 94 1.14 7.19 -20.41
N SER A 95 1.33 7.85 -21.56
CA SER A 95 1.15 7.25 -22.88
C SER A 95 2.32 6.35 -23.32
N THR A 96 3.48 6.42 -22.67
CA THR A 96 4.63 5.58 -23.04
C THR A 96 4.46 4.16 -22.49
N PRO A 97 4.48 3.11 -23.34
CA PRO A 97 4.37 1.72 -22.92
C PRO A 97 5.56 1.31 -22.01
N PRO A 98 5.30 0.69 -20.84
CA PRO A 98 6.37 0.24 -19.95
C PRO A 98 7.34 -0.78 -20.57
N ASP A 99 6.88 -1.59 -21.52
CA ASP A 99 7.69 -2.66 -22.12
C ASP A 99 8.80 -2.13 -23.04
N CYS A 100 8.73 -0.86 -23.43
CA CYS A 100 9.78 -0.19 -24.19
C CYS A 100 10.88 0.42 -23.30
N MET A 101 10.82 0.21 -21.98
CA MET A 101 11.69 0.85 -21.00
C MET A 101 12.55 -0.17 -20.25
N THR A 102 13.75 0.24 -19.84
CA THR A 102 14.56 -0.50 -18.86
C THR A 102 13.86 -0.53 -17.50
N ASP A 103 14.25 -1.47 -16.63
CA ASP A 103 13.65 -1.57 -15.30
C ASP A 103 13.83 -0.31 -14.44
N ILE A 104 14.96 0.39 -14.57
CA ILE A 104 15.18 1.69 -13.91
C ILE A 104 14.21 2.76 -14.44
N GLN A 105 14.05 2.84 -15.76
CA GLN A 105 13.11 3.79 -16.38
C GLN A 105 11.66 3.48 -16.02
N ARG A 106 11.27 2.18 -15.99
CA ARG A 106 9.94 1.74 -15.56
C ARG A 106 9.67 2.14 -14.11
N ALA A 107 10.62 1.89 -13.21
CA ALA A 107 10.52 2.31 -11.81
C ALA A 107 10.41 3.84 -11.69
N ALA A 108 11.23 4.59 -12.43
CA ALA A 108 11.21 6.05 -12.39
C ALA A 108 9.91 6.64 -12.95
N ARG A 109 9.41 6.09 -14.06
CA ARG A 109 8.10 6.40 -14.62
C ARG A 109 6.99 6.16 -13.60
N PHE A 110 6.94 4.96 -13.02
CA PHE A 110 5.92 4.59 -12.03
C PHE A 110 5.96 5.54 -10.83
N PHE A 111 7.15 5.79 -10.30
CA PHE A 111 7.37 6.72 -9.19
C PHE A 111 6.90 8.15 -9.50
N TYR A 112 7.28 8.70 -10.66
CA TYR A 112 6.89 10.05 -11.09
C TYR A 112 5.38 10.17 -11.22
N LEU A 113 4.73 9.20 -11.88
CA LEU A 113 3.28 9.19 -12.07
C LEU A 113 2.56 9.13 -10.72
N GLN A 114 2.96 8.25 -9.81
CA GLN A 114 2.34 8.14 -8.48
C GLN A 114 2.43 9.46 -7.69
N HIS A 115 3.58 10.13 -7.70
CA HIS A 115 3.78 11.39 -6.97
C HIS A 115 3.02 12.59 -7.54
N ASN A 116 2.77 12.58 -8.85
CA ASN A 116 2.14 13.68 -9.55
C ASN A 116 0.67 13.39 -9.91
N ALA A 117 0.16 12.20 -9.61
CA ALA A 117 -1.25 11.84 -9.77
C ALA A 117 -2.11 12.43 -8.65
N PHE A 118 -3.23 13.04 -9.01
CA PHE A 118 -4.23 13.51 -8.05
C PHE A 118 -4.72 12.35 -7.18
N GLY A 119 -4.57 12.46 -5.87
CA GLY A 119 -5.00 11.44 -4.92
C GLY A 119 -4.18 10.15 -4.91
N GLY A 120 -3.03 10.10 -5.61
CA GLY A 120 -2.15 8.92 -5.64
C GLY A 120 -2.80 7.68 -6.26
N LYS A 121 -3.75 7.87 -7.19
CA LYS A 121 -4.39 6.77 -7.93
C LYS A 121 -3.35 6.04 -8.78
N ILE A 122 -3.57 4.76 -9.02
CA ILE A 122 -2.76 3.93 -9.92
C ILE A 122 -3.47 3.75 -11.27
N CYS A 123 -4.79 3.66 -11.25
CA CYS A 123 -5.65 3.61 -12.43
C CYS A 123 -6.31 4.98 -12.66
N ASP A 124 -6.63 5.30 -13.93
CA ASP A 124 -7.28 6.55 -14.34
C ASP A 124 -6.62 7.80 -13.72
N GLN A 125 -5.28 7.85 -13.81
CA GLN A 125 -4.49 8.89 -13.19
C GLN A 125 -4.67 10.22 -13.92
N HIS A 126 -4.82 11.29 -13.15
CA HIS A 126 -4.88 12.66 -13.65
C HIS A 126 -3.79 13.49 -12.97
N PHE A 127 -3.15 14.40 -13.71
CA PHE A 127 -2.10 15.25 -13.14
C PHE A 127 -2.66 16.20 -12.07
N GLY A 128 -2.15 16.07 -10.84
CA GLY A 128 -2.55 16.82 -9.66
C GLY A 128 -1.75 18.11 -9.48
N THR A 129 -2.43 19.18 -9.06
CA THR A 129 -1.83 20.48 -8.75
C THR A 129 -2.44 21.05 -7.48
N ALA A 130 -1.68 21.87 -6.75
CA ALA A 130 -2.16 22.60 -5.59
C ALA A 130 -1.73 24.07 -5.68
N THR A 131 -2.60 24.99 -5.25
CA THR A 131 -2.29 26.43 -5.17
C THR A 131 -1.67 26.82 -3.83
N THR A 132 -1.68 25.91 -2.86
CA THR A 132 -1.23 26.14 -1.47
C THR A 132 0.05 25.38 -1.11
N GLY A 133 0.66 24.69 -2.08
CA GLY A 133 1.86 23.88 -1.87
C GLY A 133 2.79 23.92 -3.07
N LYS A 134 4.06 23.60 -2.84
CA LYS A 134 5.04 23.47 -3.91
C LYS A 134 4.81 22.17 -4.68
N ALA A 135 5.13 22.21 -5.98
CA ALA A 135 5.24 21.00 -6.79
C ALA A 135 6.29 20.05 -6.21
N TRP A 136 6.14 18.77 -6.55
CA TRP A 136 7.08 17.72 -6.18
C TRP A 136 8.52 18.07 -6.60
N ASN A 137 9.48 17.84 -5.69
CA ASN A 137 10.90 18.05 -5.91
C ASN A 137 11.66 16.76 -5.60
N ALA A 138 12.23 16.17 -6.64
CA ALA A 138 12.92 14.89 -6.54
C ALA A 138 14.20 14.93 -5.70
N ALA A 139 14.93 16.06 -5.70
CA ALA A 139 16.17 16.20 -4.94
C ALA A 139 15.93 16.07 -3.43
N GLN A 140 14.74 16.42 -2.94
CA GLN A 140 14.36 16.28 -1.52
C GLN A 140 13.94 14.85 -1.14
N ILE A 141 13.88 13.94 -2.11
CA ILE A 141 13.38 12.58 -1.90
C ILE A 141 14.50 11.56 -1.83
N ALA A 142 15.71 11.88 -2.33
CA ALA A 142 16.87 11.02 -2.15
C ALA A 142 17.06 10.60 -0.68
N ASP A 143 17.06 11.55 0.24
CA ASP A 143 17.20 11.27 1.69
C ASP A 143 16.09 10.35 2.22
N LYS A 144 14.84 10.61 1.81
CA LYS A 144 13.68 9.79 2.23
C LYS A 144 13.76 8.37 1.67
N LEU A 145 14.17 8.24 0.42
CA LEU A 145 14.36 6.96 -0.24
C LEU A 145 15.51 6.19 0.41
N GLN A 146 16.56 6.86 0.87
CA GLN A 146 17.66 6.19 1.55
C GLN A 146 17.19 5.53 2.86
N VAL A 147 16.35 6.22 3.63
CA VAL A 147 15.75 5.65 4.85
C VAL A 147 14.82 4.47 4.50
N ALA A 148 14.00 4.61 3.47
CA ALA A 148 13.11 3.54 3.03
C ALA A 148 13.88 2.31 2.49
N ARG A 149 14.96 2.53 1.74
CA ARG A 149 15.89 1.51 1.26
C ARG A 149 16.50 0.72 2.43
N ASN A 150 16.99 1.44 3.44
CA ASN A 150 17.54 0.79 4.63
C ASN A 150 16.46 -0.03 5.34
N ARG A 151 15.22 0.49 5.45
CA ARG A 151 14.09 -0.21 6.08
C ARG A 151 13.67 -1.48 5.35
N LEU A 152 13.79 -1.51 4.02
CA LEU A 152 13.51 -2.67 3.17
C LEU A 152 14.61 -3.74 3.22
N SER A 153 15.74 -3.48 3.87
CA SER A 153 16.83 -4.46 3.95
C SER A 153 16.41 -5.65 4.81
N GLY A 154 16.60 -6.87 4.30
CA GLY A 154 16.23 -8.10 5.01
C GLY A 154 14.74 -8.46 4.96
N VAL A 155 13.97 -7.82 4.08
CA VAL A 155 12.54 -8.07 3.87
C VAL A 155 12.34 -8.97 2.65
N TYR A 156 11.49 -9.99 2.78
CA TYR A 156 11.05 -10.78 1.63
C TYR A 156 9.99 -10.00 0.85
N VAL A 157 10.16 -9.89 -0.46
CA VAL A 157 9.24 -9.18 -1.34
C VAL A 157 8.71 -10.17 -2.38
N GLU A 158 7.42 -10.46 -2.30
CA GLU A 158 6.73 -11.43 -3.15
C GLU A 158 5.87 -10.73 -4.20
N ASN A 159 5.69 -11.39 -5.35
CA ASN A 159 4.78 -10.97 -6.41
C ASN A 159 3.87 -12.13 -6.81
N GLU A 160 3.05 -12.59 -5.88
CA GLU A 160 2.11 -13.68 -6.12
C GLU A 160 0.69 -13.35 -5.63
N SER A 161 -0.26 -14.22 -5.95
CA SER A 161 -1.62 -14.09 -5.44
C SER A 161 -1.61 -14.15 -3.91
N TRP A 162 -2.48 -13.38 -3.28
CA TRP A 162 -2.49 -13.24 -1.82
C TRP A 162 -2.73 -14.60 -1.14
N GLU A 163 -3.50 -15.51 -1.75
CA GLU A 163 -3.80 -16.84 -1.24
C GLU A 163 -2.54 -17.70 -1.16
N ARG A 164 -1.70 -17.66 -2.21
CA ARG A 164 -0.45 -18.42 -2.27
C ARG A 164 0.54 -17.90 -1.23
N CYS A 165 0.66 -16.58 -1.12
CA CYS A 165 1.47 -15.95 -0.10
C CYS A 165 0.98 -16.35 1.31
N PHE A 166 -0.33 -16.27 1.55
CA PHE A 166 -0.93 -16.68 2.82
C PHE A 166 -0.57 -18.12 3.17
N GLN A 167 -0.83 -19.07 2.26
CA GLN A 167 -0.55 -20.50 2.49
C GLN A 167 0.94 -20.78 2.77
N ARG A 168 1.84 -20.07 2.07
CA ARG A 168 3.30 -20.22 2.23
C ARG A 168 3.73 -19.88 3.65
N TYR A 169 3.22 -18.77 4.18
CA TYR A 169 3.67 -18.19 5.44
C TYR A 169 2.80 -18.56 6.66
N ASP A 170 1.71 -19.32 6.49
CA ASP A 170 0.80 -19.65 7.60
C ASP A 170 1.45 -20.55 8.66
N ARG A 171 1.76 -19.95 9.81
CA ARG A 171 2.37 -20.57 10.99
C ARG A 171 1.79 -19.89 12.24
N GLU A 172 1.83 -20.57 13.38
CA GLU A 172 1.30 -20.04 14.66
C GLU A 172 1.94 -18.70 15.06
N HIS A 173 3.19 -18.46 14.66
CA HIS A 173 3.94 -17.24 14.95
C HIS A 173 3.83 -16.14 13.88
N THR A 174 3.00 -16.36 12.86
CA THR A 174 2.77 -15.43 11.76
C THR A 174 1.58 -14.52 12.06
N PHE A 175 1.79 -13.23 11.84
CA PHE A 175 0.74 -12.22 11.79
C PHE A 175 0.59 -11.70 10.37
N PHE A 176 -0.62 -11.83 9.83
CA PHE A 176 -1.02 -11.32 8.53
C PHE A 176 -1.81 -10.03 8.69
N TYR A 177 -1.40 -9.01 7.93
CA TYR A 177 -2.21 -7.83 7.69
C TYR A 177 -2.78 -7.89 6.28
N ALA A 178 -4.10 -7.80 6.18
CA ALA A 178 -4.85 -7.80 4.93
C ALA A 178 -5.54 -6.43 4.75
N ASP A 179 -5.27 -5.80 3.61
CA ASP A 179 -5.91 -4.56 3.17
C ASP A 179 -6.32 -4.69 1.70
N PRO A 180 -7.29 -5.57 1.39
CA PRO A 180 -7.70 -5.83 0.03
C PRO A 180 -8.41 -4.61 -0.59
N PRO A 181 -8.64 -4.61 -1.90
CA PRO A 181 -9.60 -3.71 -2.55
C PRO A 181 -10.91 -3.58 -1.75
N TYR A 182 -11.41 -2.35 -1.59
CA TYR A 182 -12.63 -2.10 -0.82
C TYR A 182 -13.88 -2.50 -1.61
N TRP A 183 -14.82 -3.18 -0.93
CA TRP A 183 -16.04 -3.69 -1.54
C TRP A 183 -16.92 -2.54 -2.06
N GLN A 184 -17.35 -2.63 -3.32
CA GLN A 184 -18.21 -1.65 -4.01
C GLN A 184 -17.71 -0.19 -3.92
N THR A 185 -16.40 0.02 -3.82
CA THR A 185 -15.80 1.36 -3.80
C THR A 185 -15.15 1.68 -5.14
N ALA A 186 -15.41 2.88 -5.67
CA ALA A 186 -14.83 3.33 -6.94
C ALA A 186 -13.31 3.49 -6.85
N GLY A 187 -12.58 2.93 -7.83
CA GLY A 187 -11.14 3.16 -8.00
C GLY A 187 -10.22 1.98 -7.71
N TYR A 188 -10.76 0.83 -7.29
CA TYR A 188 -10.01 -0.42 -7.19
C TYR A 188 -10.23 -1.32 -8.40
N ASP A 189 -9.26 -2.20 -8.62
CA ASP A 189 -9.24 -3.17 -9.72
C ASP A 189 -10.48 -4.06 -9.67
N ARG A 190 -11.15 -4.24 -10.81
CA ARG A 190 -12.36 -5.08 -10.93
C ARG A 190 -12.05 -6.58 -10.79
N SER A 191 -10.78 -6.93 -10.64
CA SER A 191 -10.29 -8.31 -10.51
C SER A 191 -10.55 -8.94 -9.14
N PHE A 192 -10.84 -8.16 -8.10
CA PHE A 192 -11.14 -8.68 -6.76
C PHE A 192 -12.66 -8.82 -6.56
N ASP A 193 -13.20 -9.96 -6.98
CA ASP A 193 -14.63 -10.24 -6.91
C ASP A 193 -15.10 -10.71 -5.53
N TRP A 194 -16.42 -10.93 -5.38
CA TRP A 194 -17.00 -11.36 -4.10
C TRP A 194 -16.40 -12.68 -3.57
N SER A 195 -16.06 -13.61 -4.48
CA SER A 195 -15.53 -14.93 -4.12
C SER A 195 -14.17 -14.83 -3.40
N GLN A 196 -13.40 -13.78 -3.69
CA GLN A 196 -12.14 -13.51 -3.03
C GLN A 196 -12.33 -13.12 -1.56
N TYR A 197 -13.38 -12.36 -1.23
CA TYR A 197 -13.70 -12.05 0.17
C TYR A 197 -14.19 -13.30 0.90
N GLU A 198 -14.99 -14.15 0.25
CA GLU A 198 -15.45 -15.42 0.82
C GLU A 198 -14.26 -16.35 1.12
N LEU A 199 -13.31 -16.43 0.20
CA LEU A 199 -12.07 -17.17 0.38
C LEU A 199 -11.22 -16.61 1.51
N LEU A 200 -11.09 -15.27 1.60
CA LEU A 200 -10.38 -14.62 2.70
C LEU A 200 -11.01 -14.94 4.05
N ALA A 201 -12.34 -14.83 4.16
CA ALA A 201 -13.07 -15.17 5.37
C ALA A 201 -12.87 -16.66 5.74
N LYS A 202 -12.89 -17.57 4.76
CA LYS A 202 -12.60 -18.99 4.99
C LYS A 202 -11.19 -19.20 5.51
N MET A 203 -10.17 -18.64 4.83
CA MET A 203 -8.77 -18.79 5.24
C MET A 203 -8.50 -18.19 6.61
N MET A 204 -9.12 -17.06 6.95
CA MET A 204 -9.03 -16.46 8.29
C MET A 204 -9.60 -17.35 9.40
N ARG A 205 -10.62 -18.18 9.13
CA ARG A 205 -11.18 -19.12 10.11
C ARG A 205 -10.30 -20.35 10.30
N GLU A 206 -9.62 -20.79 9.25
CA GLU A 206 -8.90 -22.07 9.21
C GLU A 206 -7.40 -21.95 9.49
N CYS A 207 -6.83 -20.74 9.42
CA CYS A 207 -5.39 -20.52 9.54
C CYS A 207 -4.85 -20.74 10.95
N LYS A 208 -3.54 -21.02 11.02
CA LYS A 208 -2.79 -21.14 12.28
C LYS A 208 -2.36 -19.78 12.82
N GLY A 209 -2.04 -18.86 11.90
CA GLY A 209 -1.61 -17.51 12.23
C GLY A 209 -2.75 -16.59 12.66
N LYS A 210 -2.37 -15.38 13.01
CA LYS A 210 -3.30 -14.29 13.35
C LYS A 210 -3.51 -13.40 12.14
N VAL A 211 -4.75 -13.03 11.84
CA VAL A 211 -5.07 -12.19 10.67
C VAL A 211 -5.87 -10.96 11.08
N MET A 212 -5.38 -9.78 10.72
CA MET A 212 -6.10 -8.50 10.82
C MET A 212 -6.47 -8.02 9.42
N LEU A 213 -7.76 -7.83 9.19
CA LEU A 213 -8.32 -7.27 7.98
C LEU A 213 -8.78 -5.83 8.23
N SER A 214 -8.39 -4.93 7.34
CA SER A 214 -8.89 -3.55 7.24
C SER A 214 -9.77 -3.43 6.00
N ILE A 215 -11.01 -2.97 6.14
CA ILE A 215 -11.95 -2.87 5.02
C ILE A 215 -13.03 -1.81 5.29
N ASN A 216 -13.77 -1.40 4.25
CA ASN A 216 -14.91 -0.50 4.42
C ASN A 216 -16.04 -1.13 5.23
N ASP A 217 -16.72 -0.29 6.01
CA ASP A 217 -17.96 -0.66 6.69
C ASP A 217 -19.10 -0.83 5.69
N HIS A 218 -19.49 -2.09 5.47
CA HIS A 218 -20.56 -2.48 4.55
C HIS A 218 -21.37 -3.65 5.15
N PRO A 219 -22.71 -3.68 5.00
CA PRO A 219 -23.55 -4.78 5.49
C PRO A 219 -23.08 -6.16 5.03
N ASP A 220 -22.77 -6.34 3.74
CA ASP A 220 -22.29 -7.61 3.20
C ASP A 220 -21.00 -8.08 3.89
N ILE A 221 -20.07 -7.17 4.15
CA ILE A 221 -18.81 -7.47 4.84
C ILE A 221 -19.07 -7.86 6.29
N ARG A 222 -19.96 -7.14 6.99
CA ARG A 222 -20.34 -7.49 8.37
C ARG A 222 -20.97 -8.88 8.45
N GLU A 223 -21.83 -9.24 7.49
CA GLU A 223 -22.44 -10.57 7.45
C GLU A 223 -21.41 -11.66 7.12
N LEU A 224 -20.55 -11.43 6.11
CA LEU A 224 -19.52 -12.40 5.69
C LEU A 224 -18.53 -12.73 6.81
N PHE A 225 -18.13 -11.72 7.58
CA PHE A 225 -17.21 -11.83 8.71
C PHE A 225 -17.93 -11.94 10.06
N LYS A 226 -19.18 -12.37 10.06
CA LYS A 226 -19.90 -12.69 11.30
C LYS A 226 -19.18 -13.78 12.08
N GLY A 227 -19.07 -13.57 13.40
CA GLY A 227 -18.33 -14.45 14.32
C GLY A 227 -16.87 -14.07 14.53
N PHE A 228 -16.31 -13.17 13.72
CA PHE A 228 -15.00 -12.57 13.98
C PHE A 228 -15.09 -11.40 14.97
N ARG A 229 -13.95 -11.00 15.54
CA ARG A 229 -13.86 -9.79 16.35
C ARG A 229 -13.82 -8.57 15.43
N ILE A 230 -14.91 -7.81 15.41
CA ILE A 230 -15.05 -6.61 14.58
C ILE A 230 -14.92 -5.35 15.45
N THR A 231 -14.03 -4.44 15.06
CA THR A 231 -13.86 -3.12 15.67
C THR A 231 -14.10 -2.04 14.61
N GLU A 232 -14.93 -1.06 14.93
CA GLU A 232 -15.23 0.05 14.02
C GLU A 232 -14.32 1.24 14.32
N LEU A 233 -13.67 1.78 13.28
CA LEU A 233 -12.87 2.99 13.34
C LEU A 233 -13.59 4.11 12.60
N ASN A 234 -14.04 5.09 13.35
CA ASN A 234 -14.69 6.29 12.81
C ASN A 234 -13.63 7.29 12.31
N LEU A 235 -13.47 7.36 10.99
CA LEU A 235 -12.59 8.35 10.35
C LEU A 235 -13.38 9.61 10.03
N ALA A 236 -13.09 10.71 10.71
CA ALA A 236 -13.53 12.03 10.27
C ALA A 236 -12.77 12.40 8.98
N TYR A 237 -13.28 12.02 7.81
CA TYR A 237 -12.73 12.45 6.53
C TYR A 237 -13.10 13.92 6.27
N SER A 238 -12.21 14.84 6.64
CA SER A 238 -12.22 16.18 6.08
C SER A 238 -11.58 16.12 4.68
N ILE A 239 -12.37 16.00 3.61
CA ILE A 239 -12.12 16.53 2.24
C ILE A 239 -13.44 16.39 1.45
N SER A 240 -14.35 17.34 1.62
CA SER A 240 -15.15 17.98 0.55
C SER A 240 -16.06 19.04 1.16
N ARG A 241 -16.08 20.24 0.58
CA ARG A 241 -17.12 21.25 0.81
C ARG A 241 -18.34 20.85 -0.03
N GLU A 242 -19.02 19.78 0.32
CA GLU A 242 -20.37 19.50 -0.19
C GLU A 242 -21.05 18.44 0.69
N LYS A 243 -22.19 18.83 1.26
CA LYS A 243 -23.00 18.04 2.19
C LYS A 243 -23.67 16.87 1.47
N THR A 244 -22.95 15.77 1.22
CA THR A 244 -23.51 14.45 0.87
C THR A 244 -22.41 13.36 0.83
N GLN A 245 -21.71 13.13 1.94
CA GLN A 245 -20.83 11.96 2.05
C GLN A 245 -21.22 11.09 3.22
N LYS A 246 -21.69 9.87 2.90
CA LYS A 246 -21.74 8.73 3.82
C LYS A 246 -20.40 8.69 4.56
N THR A 247 -20.43 8.82 5.88
CA THR A 247 -19.35 8.40 6.75
C THR A 247 -19.01 6.95 6.38
N SER A 248 -17.95 6.77 5.59
CA SER A 248 -17.45 5.45 5.24
C SER A 248 -16.65 5.00 6.44
N GLY A 249 -17.29 4.27 7.36
CA GLY A 249 -16.62 3.64 8.48
C GLY A 249 -15.54 2.68 7.99
N GLU A 250 -14.52 2.48 8.80
CA GLU A 250 -13.49 1.48 8.58
C GLU A 250 -13.70 0.34 9.57
N LEU A 251 -13.73 -0.90 9.11
CA LEU A 251 -13.80 -2.10 9.94
C LEU A 251 -12.41 -2.71 10.08
N VAL A 252 -12.06 -3.02 11.32
CA VAL A 252 -10.91 -3.85 11.68
C VAL A 252 -11.44 -5.19 12.16
N ILE A 253 -11.12 -6.25 11.43
CA ILE A 253 -11.64 -7.59 11.67
C ILE A 253 -10.47 -8.51 12.02
N CYS A 254 -10.53 -9.13 13.20
CA CYS A 254 -9.48 -10.03 13.70
C CYS A 254 -10.02 -11.44 13.94
N ASN A 255 -9.16 -12.45 13.75
CA ASN A 255 -9.46 -13.85 14.07
C ASN A 255 -8.99 -14.30 15.47
N TRP A 256 -8.70 -13.34 16.36
CA TRP A 256 -8.29 -13.57 17.75
C TRP A 256 -8.94 -12.57 18.73
#